data_AF-A0A7J9YNB8-F1
#
_entry.id   AF-A0A7J9YNB8-F1
#
_cell.length_a   1.000
_cell.length_b   1.000
_cell.length_c   1.000
_cell.angle_alpha   90.00
_cell.angle_beta   90.00
_cell.angle_gamma   90.00
#
_symmetry.space_group_name_H-M   'P 1'
#
loop_
_entity.id
_entity.type
_entity.pdbx_description
1 polymer ?
#
loop_
_entity_poly.entity_id
_entity_poly.type
_entity_poly.pdbx_seq_one_letter_code
_entity_poly.pdbx_strand_id
1 'polypeptide(L)'
;DLAWAQRRLELRALRALGAGLGAGAAERAARELLAVQASDWAFLDRRRQAGDYPYQRSIDHARALLEAIDSRAEPPRARLRNLAPDLSLSPLLEP
;
A
#
# COMPACT_ATOMS: atom_id res chain seq x y z
N ASP A 1 -16.45 4.91 1.49
CA ASP A 1 -16.28 3.95 0.39
C ASP A 1 -14.80 3.62 0.25
N LEU A 2 -14.49 2.32 0.30
CA LEU A 2 -13.13 1.76 0.21
C LEU A 2 -12.48 2.05 -1.15
N ALA A 3 -13.22 1.95 -2.25
CA ALA A 3 -12.67 2.18 -3.58
C ALA A 3 -12.14 3.61 -3.75
N TRP A 4 -12.92 4.59 -3.29
CA TRP A 4 -12.49 6.00 -3.29
C TRP A 4 -11.32 6.26 -2.32
N ALA A 5 -11.24 5.54 -1.20
CA ALA A 5 -10.10 5.64 -0.29
C ALA A 5 -8.82 5.09 -0.94
N GLN A 6 -8.90 3.93 -1.59
CA GLN A 6 -7.81 3.32 -2.35
C GLN A 6 -7.30 4.28 -3.44
N ARG A 7 -8.21 4.88 -4.22
CA ARG A 7 -7.82 5.85 -5.27
C ARG A 7 -7.10 7.08 -4.70
N ARG A 8 -7.53 7.61 -3.55
CA ARG A 8 -6.83 8.74 -2.90
C ARG A 8 -5.44 8.36 -2.42
N LEU A 9 -5.26 7.14 -1.89
CA LEU A 9 -3.96 6.63 -1.46
C LEU A 9 -3.02 6.44 -2.66
N GLU A 10 -3.52 5.88 -3.75
CA GLU A 10 -2.79 5.73 -5.02
C GLU A 10 -2.24 7.08 -5.51
N LEU A 11 -3.11 8.09 -5.62
CA LEU A 11 -2.69 9.42 -6.09
C LEU A 11 -1.65 10.09 -5.16
N ARG A 12 -1.74 9.86 -3.85
CA ARG A 12 -0.74 10.32 -2.88
C ARG A 12 0.59 9.59 -3.05
N ALA A 13 0.57 8.28 -3.22
CA ALA A 13 1.76 7.47 -3.46
C ALA A 13 2.46 7.91 -4.76
N LEU A 14 1.72 8.04 -5.87
CA LEU A 14 2.27 8.51 -7.14
C LEU A 14 2.92 9.90 -7.03
N ARG A 15 2.28 10.82 -6.31
CA ARG A 15 2.86 12.14 -6.04
C ARG A 15 4.17 12.05 -5.24
N ALA A 16 4.20 11.23 -4.19
CA ALA A 16 5.40 11.04 -3.37
C ALA A 16 6.55 10.40 -4.17
N LEU A 17 6.24 9.39 -4.99
CA LEU A 17 7.19 8.75 -5.89
C LEU A 17 7.79 9.76 -6.89
N GLY A 18 6.93 10.55 -7.55
CA GLY A 18 7.36 11.60 -8.49
C GLY A 18 8.16 12.73 -7.82
N ALA A 19 8.01 12.92 -6.52
CA ALA A 19 8.79 13.89 -5.74
C ALA A 19 10.17 13.38 -5.28
N GLY A 20 10.53 12.13 -5.61
CA GLY A 20 11.85 11.57 -5.30
C GLY A 20 11.93 10.89 -3.93
N LEU A 21 10.93 10.06 -3.58
CA LEU A 21 10.96 9.24 -2.37
C LEU A 21 12.17 8.28 -2.37
N GLY A 22 12.81 8.09 -1.22
CA GLY A 22 13.95 7.17 -1.09
C GLY A 22 13.58 5.74 -1.49
N ALA A 23 14.52 5.00 -2.08
CA ALA A 23 14.23 3.72 -2.75
C ALA A 23 13.48 2.71 -1.86
N GLY A 24 13.91 2.49 -0.60
CA GLY A 24 13.24 1.52 0.27
C GLY A 24 11.87 2.01 0.77
N ALA A 25 11.70 3.32 0.98
CA ALA A 25 10.40 3.93 1.23
C ALA A 25 9.45 3.83 0.02
N ALA A 26 9.98 4.02 -1.19
CA ALA A 26 9.25 3.88 -2.45
C ALA A 26 8.77 2.46 -2.69
N GLU A 27 9.65 1.47 -2.53
CA GLU A 27 9.24 0.07 -2.63
C GLU A 27 8.25 -0.32 -1.54
N ARG A 28 8.43 0.18 -0.30
CA ARG A 28 7.48 -0.09 0.79
C ARG A 28 6.12 0.47 0.46
N ALA A 29 6.05 1.74 0.07
CA ALA A 29 4.80 2.40 -0.31
C ALA A 29 4.08 1.65 -1.44
N ALA A 30 4.82 1.20 -2.45
CA ALA A 30 4.26 0.40 -3.56
C ALA A 30 3.71 -0.95 -3.09
N ARG A 31 4.42 -1.68 -2.22
CA ARG A 31 3.90 -2.95 -1.66
C ARG A 31 2.65 -2.75 -0.82
N GLU A 32 2.62 -1.71 0.01
CA GLU A 32 1.43 -1.39 0.81
C GLU A 32 0.27 -0.92 -0.08
N LEU A 33 0.53 -0.21 -1.19
CA LEU A 33 -0.49 0.17 -2.16
C LEU A 33 -1.13 -1.06 -2.82
N LEU A 34 -0.31 -2.00 -3.30
CA LEU A 34 -0.78 -3.28 -3.86
C LEU A 34 -1.63 -4.04 -2.84
N ALA A 35 -1.17 -4.10 -1.58
CA ALA A 35 -1.91 -4.75 -0.52
C ALA A 35 -3.25 -4.06 -0.24
N VAL A 36 -3.29 -2.72 -0.13
CA VAL A 36 -4.52 -1.93 0.07
C VAL A 36 -5.53 -2.16 -1.05
N GLN A 37 -5.06 -2.26 -2.30
CA GLN A 37 -5.89 -2.40 -3.51
C GLN A 37 -6.39 -3.83 -3.76
N ALA A 38 -5.99 -4.82 -2.95
CA ALA A 38 -6.43 -6.19 -3.13
C ALA A 38 -7.97 -6.31 -3.05
N SER A 39 -8.58 -6.91 -4.08
CA SER A 39 -10.02 -7.12 -4.15
C SER A 39 -10.55 -8.06 -3.08
N ASP A 40 -9.69 -8.92 -2.53
CA ASP A 40 -9.99 -9.88 -1.48
C ASP A 40 -10.60 -9.22 -0.24
N TRP A 41 -10.20 -7.99 0.09
CA TRP A 41 -10.77 -7.28 1.24
C TRP A 41 -12.27 -7.04 1.08
N ALA A 42 -12.69 -6.53 -0.09
CA ALA A 42 -14.09 -6.30 -0.40
C ALA A 42 -14.87 -7.62 -0.52
N PHE A 43 -14.24 -8.67 -1.05
CA PHE A 43 -14.85 -10.00 -1.13
C PHE A 43 -15.10 -10.62 0.24
N LEU A 44 -14.10 -10.61 1.13
CA LEU A 44 -14.19 -11.16 2.49
C LEU A 44 -15.17 -10.37 3.36
N ASP A 45 -15.19 -9.04 3.23
CA ASP A 45 -16.14 -8.17 3.92
C ASP A 45 -17.58 -8.50 3.51
N ARG A 46 -17.85 -8.61 2.20
CA ARG A 46 -19.17 -8.99 1.67
C ARG A 46 -19.62 -10.36 2.16
N ARG A 47 -18.70 -11.33 2.25
CA ARG A 47 -19.00 -12.70 2.71
C ARG A 47 -19.21 -12.78 4.23
N ARG A 48 -18.80 -11.77 5.02
CA ARG A 48 -18.85 -11.75 6.49
C ARG A 48 -18.21 -12.97 7.17
N GLN A 49 -17.24 -13.60 6.50
CA GLN A 49 -16.61 -14.85 6.96
C GLN A 49 -15.45 -14.63 7.93
N ALA A 50 -14.94 -13.39 8.03
CA ALA A 50 -13.75 -13.06 8.80
C ALA A 50 -13.95 -11.92 9.81
N GLY A 51 -15.21 -11.56 10.12
CA GLY A 51 -15.51 -10.40 10.97
C GLY A 51 -14.84 -9.12 10.45
N ASP A 52 -14.25 -8.35 11.36
CA ASP A 52 -13.59 -7.07 11.05
C ASP A 52 -12.20 -7.21 10.42
N TYR A 53 -11.69 -8.45 10.28
CA TYR A 53 -10.34 -8.70 9.79
C TYR A 53 -10.03 -8.05 8.42
N PRO A 54 -10.89 -8.14 7.39
CA PRO A 54 -10.60 -7.54 6.08
C PRO A 54 -10.50 -6.02 6.16
N TYR A 55 -11.39 -5.39 6.94
CA TYR A 55 -11.37 -3.96 7.19
C TYR A 55 -10.09 -3.54 7.92
N GLN A 56 -9.76 -4.22 9.03
CA GLN A 56 -8.56 -3.91 9.82
C GLN A 56 -7.29 -4.05 8.97
N ARG A 57 -7.19 -5.11 8.16
CA ARG A 57 -6.04 -5.32 7.26
C ARG A 57 -5.93 -4.22 6.21
N SER A 58 -7.03 -3.84 5.58
CA SER A 58 -7.03 -2.73 4.62
C SER A 58 -6.56 -1.42 5.26
N ILE A 59 -7.02 -1.11 6.47
CA ILE A 59 -6.62 0.08 7.22
C ILE A 59 -5.14 0.03 7.63
N ASP A 60 -4.64 -1.12 8.08
CA ASP A 60 -3.24 -1.27 8.48
C ASP A 60 -2.29 -1.07 7.29
N HIS A 61 -2.64 -1.61 6.12
CA HIS A 61 -1.89 -1.37 4.89
C HIS A 61 -1.96 0.10 4.46
N ALA A 62 -3.12 0.75 4.60
CA ALA A 62 -3.25 2.18 4.30
C ALA A 62 -2.39 3.05 5.23
N ARG A 63 -2.34 2.72 6.53
CA ARG A 63 -1.47 3.40 7.50
C ARG A 63 0.00 3.19 7.17
N ALA A 64 0.42 1.96 6.90
CA ALA A 64 1.79 1.66 6.55
C ALA A 64 2.24 2.35 5.25
N LEU A 65 1.34 2.51 4.27
CA LEU A 65 1.60 3.31 3.07
C LEU A 65 1.87 4.77 3.43
N LEU A 66 1.00 5.38 4.23
CA LEU A 66 1.15 6.78 4.65
C LEU A 66 2.44 6.99 5.44
N GLU A 67 2.75 6.08 6.36
CA GLU A 67 4.02 6.08 7.10
C GLU A 67 5.22 6.00 6.16
N ALA A 68 5.16 5.18 5.11
CA ALA A 68 6.25 5.05 4.15
C ALA A 68 6.48 6.32 3.31
N ILE A 69 5.42 7.07 2.97
CA ILE A 69 5.55 8.28 2.14
C ILE A 69 5.80 9.56 2.96
N ASP A 70 5.38 9.60 4.23
CA ASP A 70 5.49 10.79 5.08
C ASP A 70 6.68 10.73 6.05
N SER A 71 7.21 9.54 6.35
CA SER A 71 8.37 9.37 7.23
C SER A 71 9.68 9.73 6.53
N ARG A 72 10.57 10.42 7.25
CA ARG A 72 11.96 10.66 6.82
C ARG A 72 12.91 9.52 7.20
N ALA A 73 12.47 8.60 8.05
CA ALA A 73 13.25 7.44 8.46
C ALA A 73 13.02 6.28 7.49
N GLU A 74 14.09 5.58 7.16
CA GLU A 74 14.02 4.35 6.37
C GLU A 74 13.09 3.35 7.08
N PRO A 75 12.04 2.84 6.40
CA PRO A 75 11.11 1.92 7.03
C PRO A 75 11.84 0.63 7.44
N PRO A 76 11.54 0.06 8.61
CA PRO A 76 12.14 -1.19 9.03
C PRO A 76 11.81 -2.28 8.00
N ARG A 77 12.83 -3.06 7.62
CA ARG A 77 12.65 -4.24 6.76
C ARG A 77 11.64 -5.18 7.42
N ALA A 78 10.54 -5.44 6.73
CA ALA A 78 9.54 -6.38 7.22
C ALA A 78 10.12 -7.80 7.21
N ARG A 79 10.16 -8.46 8.37
CA ARG A 79 10.69 -9.84 8.50
C ARG A 79 9.87 -10.89 7.74
N LEU A 80 8.61 -10.59 7.41
CA LEU A 80 7.67 -11.48 6.74
C LEU A 80 6.78 -10.69 5.78
N ARG A 81 7.31 -10.24 4.64
CA ARG A 81 6.49 -9.74 3.52
C ARG A 81 7.17 -10.06 2.19
N ASN A 82 7.07 -11.31 1.74
CA ASN A 82 7.40 -11.75 0.37
C ASN A 82 6.39 -11.21 -0.67
N LEU A 83 5.71 -10.10 -0.39
CA LEU A 83 4.76 -9.51 -1.32
C LEU A 83 5.55 -8.76 -2.39
N ALA A 84 5.43 -9.19 -3.65
CA ALA A 84 6.19 -8.66 -4.78
C ALA A 84 7.72 -8.61 -4.47
N PRO A 85 8.38 -9.78 -4.38
CA PRO A 85 9.83 -9.83 -4.15
C PRO A 85 10.58 -9.19 -5.32
N ASP A 86 10.08 -9.38 -6.54
CA ASP A 86 10.64 -8.84 -7.78
C ASP A 86 9.94 -7.53 -8.21
N LEU A 87 9.50 -6.72 -7.24
CA LEU A 87 8.79 -5.47 -7.50
C LEU A 87 9.62 -4.55 -8.41
N SER A 88 8.98 -4.03 -9.46
CA SER A 88 9.49 -2.91 -10.25
C SER A 88 8.60 -1.68 -10.07
N LEU A 89 9.23 -0.52 -9.90
CA LEU A 89 8.54 0.77 -9.80
C LEU A 89 8.33 1.43 -11.16
N SER A 90 8.93 0.92 -12.24
CA SER A 90 8.83 1.55 -13.57
C SER A 90 7.39 1.82 -14.01
N PRO A 91 6.43 0.88 -13.88
CA PRO A 91 5.05 1.12 -14.30
C PRO A 91 4.32 2.23 -13.52
N LEU A 92 4.82 2.58 -12.32
CA LEU A 92 4.26 3.67 -11.50
C LEU A 92 4.87 5.04 -11.82
N LEU A 93 5.99 5.04 -12.54
CA LEU A 93 6.76 6.24 -12.90
C LEU A 93 6.65 6.58 -14.40
N GLU A 94 6.17 5.65 -15.21
CA GLU A 94 5.83 5.86 -16.61
C GLU A 94 4.60 6.79 -16.73
N PRO A 95 4.61 7.77 -17.66
CA PRO A 95 3.55 8.77 -17.82
C PRO A 95 2.26 8.23 -18.44
#